data_AF-A0A815PB57-F1
#
_entry.id   AF-A0A815PB57-F1
#
_cell.length_a   1.000
_cell.length_b   1.000
_cell.length_c   1.000
_cell.angle_alpha   90.00
_cell.angle_beta   90.00
_cell.angle_gamma   90.00
#
_symmetry.space_group_name_H-M   'P 1'
#
loop_
_entity.id
_entity.type
_entity.pdbx_description
1 polymer ?
#
loop_
_entity_poly.entity_id
_entity_poly.type
_entity_poly.pdbx_seq_one_letter_code
_entity_poly.pdbx_strand_id
1 'polypeptide(L)'
;MEISSLYTKSLAVGCYQQLRPITLRPHVNIVDVCGEILTNFTCIKSKVLLDSSQTTICLHDVNRDVYVSGTIINQKIWEENLVTKLLKILLKYPEYAMIDIGANIGTYTMYSLSIHRTTISVECYQPNIERIVRAVQLENVSRYLTLIGNAIYTEADKYLQLEEDKSNIGGQGLIMNETTNRTFPVSDKFTVRTIRFDDLLPIFIDRQVRSAIMKVDIQSSESFLCAS
;
A
#
# COMPACT_ATOMS: atom_id res chain seq x y z
N MET A 1 30.49 -10.24 -18.28
CA MET A 1 29.05 -9.95 -18.39
C MET A 1 28.75 -8.94 -17.30
N GLU A 2 28.62 -7.68 -17.67
CA GLU A 2 28.57 -6.54 -16.74
C GLU A 2 27.29 -6.55 -15.92
N ILE A 3 27.44 -6.49 -14.59
CA ILE A 3 26.35 -6.24 -13.65
C ILE A 3 26.25 -4.73 -13.52
N SER A 4 25.31 -4.10 -14.22
CA SER A 4 24.98 -2.69 -13.96
C SER A 4 24.08 -2.61 -12.72
N SER A 5 24.55 -1.93 -11.68
CA SER A 5 23.69 -1.54 -10.57
C SER A 5 22.79 -0.39 -11.03
N LEU A 6 21.50 -0.64 -11.20
CA LEU A 6 20.53 0.42 -11.46
C LEU A 6 20.19 1.13 -10.14
N TYR A 7 20.93 2.20 -9.85
CA TYR A 7 20.49 3.24 -8.92
C TYR A 7 19.67 4.26 -9.71
N THR A 8 18.35 4.27 -9.59
CA THR A 8 17.52 5.35 -10.14
C THR A 8 17.54 6.53 -9.15
N LYS A 9 18.42 7.51 -9.40
CA LYS A 9 18.30 8.84 -8.78
C LYS A 9 17.16 9.58 -9.48
N SER A 10 15.97 9.58 -8.88
CA SER A 10 14.94 10.58 -9.20
C SER A 10 15.35 11.94 -8.62
N LEU A 11 15.17 13.01 -9.40
CA LEU A 11 15.58 14.39 -9.10
C LEU A 11 14.75 15.07 -8.00
N ALA A 12 13.82 14.37 -7.35
CA ALA A 12 13.14 14.86 -6.16
C ALA A 12 14.11 14.82 -4.95
N VAL A 13 14.71 15.96 -4.62
CA VAL A 13 15.59 16.15 -3.45
C VAL A 13 14.92 15.55 -2.21
N GLY A 14 15.43 14.40 -1.73
CA GLY A 14 14.99 13.75 -0.50
C GLY A 14 14.43 12.34 -0.63
N CYS A 15 13.98 11.90 -1.81
CA CYS A 15 13.38 10.56 -1.93
C CYS A 15 14.45 9.47 -2.13
N TYR A 16 14.52 8.52 -1.19
CA TYR A 16 15.46 7.39 -1.23
C TYR A 16 14.71 6.07 -1.16
N GLN A 17 14.52 5.40 -2.30
CA GLN A 17 14.06 4.02 -2.33
C GLN A 17 15.28 3.10 -2.40
N GLN A 18 15.59 2.43 -1.29
CA GLN A 18 16.70 1.49 -1.24
C GLN A 18 16.17 0.08 -1.50
N LEU A 19 16.24 -0.34 -2.77
CA LEU A 19 16.07 -1.74 -3.16
C LEU A 19 17.44 -2.24 -3.59
N ARG A 20 17.89 -3.35 -3.03
CA ARG A 20 19.05 -4.06 -3.59
C ARG A 20 18.59 -4.79 -4.86
N PRO A 21 19.51 -5.25 -5.73
CA PRO A 21 19.14 -6.11 -6.83
C PRO A 21 18.56 -7.41 -6.26
N ILE A 22 17.24 -7.54 -6.25
CA ILE A 22 16.50 -8.74 -5.85
C ILE A 22 15.93 -9.37 -7.12
N THR A 23 16.08 -10.69 -7.27
CA THR A 23 15.40 -11.43 -8.34
C THR A 23 13.94 -11.60 -7.96
N LEU A 24 13.11 -10.66 -8.40
CA LEU A 24 11.66 -10.73 -8.24
C LEU A 24 11.02 -11.51 -9.39
N ARG A 25 9.85 -12.07 -9.13
CA ARG A 25 9.04 -12.63 -10.21
C ARG A 25 8.54 -11.48 -11.11
N PRO A 26 8.45 -11.70 -12.44
CA PRO A 26 8.15 -10.62 -13.40
C PRO A 26 6.74 -10.03 -13.26
N HIS A 27 5.85 -10.69 -12.52
CA HIS A 27 4.48 -10.21 -12.27
C HIS A 27 4.35 -9.39 -10.98
N VAL A 28 5.39 -9.31 -10.15
CA VAL A 28 5.40 -8.45 -8.96
C VAL A 28 5.73 -7.01 -9.38
N ASN A 29 4.78 -6.12 -9.12
CA ASN A 29 4.87 -4.69 -9.42
C ASN A 29 5.28 -3.92 -8.17
N ILE A 30 6.57 -3.59 -8.05
CA ILE A 30 7.03 -2.65 -7.02
C ILE A 30 6.80 -1.23 -7.53
N VAL A 31 6.03 -0.46 -6.78
CA VAL A 31 5.72 0.93 -7.11
C VAL A 31 6.96 1.80 -6.85
N ASP A 32 7.28 2.66 -7.83
CA ASP A 32 8.26 3.74 -7.65
C ASP A 32 7.63 4.86 -6.82
N VAL A 33 7.99 4.91 -5.54
CA VAL A 33 7.45 5.92 -4.61
C VAL A 33 8.14 7.28 -4.76
N CYS A 34 9.21 7.34 -5.57
CA CYS A 34 9.94 8.56 -5.90
C CYS A 34 9.60 9.12 -7.29
N GLY A 35 8.68 8.46 -7.99
CA GLY A 35 8.14 8.90 -9.27
C GLY A 35 7.34 10.20 -9.14
N GLU A 36 7.27 10.95 -10.24
CA GLU A 36 6.46 12.16 -10.30
C GLU A 36 4.97 11.81 -10.23
N ILE A 37 4.23 12.55 -9.41
CA ILE A 37 2.76 12.49 -9.39
C ILE A 37 2.20 13.80 -9.91
N LEU A 38 1.53 13.73 -11.05
CA LEU A 38 0.93 14.89 -11.72
C LEU A 38 -0.42 15.30 -11.10
N THR A 39 -1.07 14.38 -10.38
CA THR A 39 -2.36 14.59 -9.75
C THR A 39 -2.23 15.40 -8.46
N ASN A 40 -3.05 16.44 -8.31
CA ASN A 40 -3.15 17.18 -7.05
C ASN A 40 -4.16 16.48 -6.12
N PHE A 41 -3.77 16.26 -4.86
CA PHE A 41 -4.60 15.60 -3.86
C PHE A 41 -4.86 16.52 -2.68
N THR A 42 -6.06 16.42 -2.09
CA THR A 42 -6.31 16.99 -0.76
C THR A 42 -5.63 16.11 0.27
N CYS A 43 -4.53 16.59 0.84
CA CYS A 43 -3.81 15.90 1.90
C CYS A 43 -3.94 16.67 3.22
N ILE A 44 -4.17 15.95 4.31
CA ILE A 44 -4.31 16.55 5.65
C ILE A 44 -3.39 15.86 6.64
N LYS A 45 -2.98 16.60 7.68
CA LYS A 45 -2.35 16.00 8.85
C LYS A 45 -3.38 15.19 9.64
N SER A 46 -2.98 14.00 10.04
CA SER A 46 -3.78 13.06 10.80
C SER A 46 -3.89 13.47 12.27
N LYS A 47 -4.71 12.76 13.04
CA LYS A 47 -4.75 12.86 14.50
C LYS A 47 -3.36 12.51 15.07
N VAL A 48 -2.95 13.19 16.14
CA VAL A 48 -1.76 12.79 16.90
C VAL A 48 -2.14 11.59 17.76
N LEU A 49 -1.38 10.50 17.65
CA LEU A 49 -1.50 9.31 18.47
C LEU A 49 -0.26 9.12 19.35
N LEU A 50 -0.44 8.51 20.53
CA LEU A 50 0.67 8.17 21.45
C LEU A 50 1.63 9.36 21.66
N ASP A 51 1.04 10.53 21.90
CA ASP A 51 1.68 11.82 22.21
C ASP A 51 2.57 12.45 21.12
N SER A 52 2.91 11.73 20.04
CA SER A 52 3.85 12.24 19.03
C SER A 52 3.70 11.67 17.62
N SER A 53 2.97 10.57 17.43
CA SER A 53 2.84 9.93 16.11
C SER A 53 1.76 10.65 15.29
N GLN A 54 2.19 11.36 14.25
CA GLN A 54 1.31 12.06 13.32
C GLN A 54 1.85 11.88 11.90
N THR A 55 0.97 11.80 10.91
CA THR A 55 1.34 11.66 9.50
C THR A 55 0.44 12.50 8.61
N THR A 56 0.73 12.54 7.32
CA THR A 56 -0.17 13.04 6.27
C THR A 56 -0.93 11.89 5.65
N ILE A 57 -2.22 12.09 5.36
CA ILE A 57 -3.05 11.20 4.55
C ILE A 57 -3.66 12.01 3.41
N CYS A 58 -3.62 11.46 2.19
CA CYS A 58 -4.21 12.07 0.99
C CYS A 58 -5.55 11.41 0.69
N LEU A 59 -6.59 12.23 0.51
CA LEU A 59 -7.99 11.80 0.53
C LEU A 59 -8.57 11.66 -0.88
N HIS A 60 -9.61 10.85 -0.99
CA HIS A 60 -10.55 10.93 -2.11
C HIS A 60 -11.50 12.11 -1.92
N ASP A 61 -12.24 12.42 -2.97
CA ASP A 61 -13.40 13.30 -2.84
C ASP A 61 -14.38 12.67 -1.85
N VAL A 62 -14.73 13.41 -0.80
CA VAL A 62 -15.62 12.94 0.28
C VAL A 62 -17.03 12.63 -0.22
N ASN A 63 -17.43 13.13 -1.40
CA ASN A 63 -18.69 12.75 -2.04
C ASN A 63 -18.64 11.36 -2.70
N ARG A 64 -17.43 10.83 -2.94
CA ARG A 64 -17.19 9.50 -3.54
C ARG A 64 -16.68 8.47 -2.55
N ASP A 65 -16.09 8.91 -1.46
CA ASP A 65 -15.64 8.08 -0.34
C ASP A 65 -16.11 8.70 0.98
N VAL A 66 -17.40 8.52 1.25
CA VAL A 66 -18.05 9.09 2.44
C VAL A 66 -17.58 8.41 3.72
N TYR A 67 -17.04 7.20 3.62
CA TYR A 67 -16.65 6.39 4.76
C TYR A 67 -15.24 6.72 5.21
N VAL A 68 -14.21 6.38 4.42
CA VAL A 68 -12.82 6.50 4.88
C VAL A 68 -12.39 7.96 4.82
N SER A 69 -12.43 8.57 3.63
CA SER A 69 -12.08 9.98 3.45
C SER A 69 -13.02 10.90 4.24
N GLY A 70 -14.33 10.61 4.25
CA GLY A 70 -15.33 11.33 5.04
C GLY A 70 -15.14 11.21 6.57
N THR A 71 -14.65 10.09 7.07
CA THR A 71 -14.29 9.99 8.50
C THR A 71 -13.01 10.76 8.78
N ILE A 72 -11.99 10.64 7.93
CA ILE A 72 -10.70 11.31 8.15
C ILE A 72 -10.83 12.84 8.06
N ILE A 73 -11.68 13.40 7.20
CA ILE A 73 -11.85 14.85 7.19
C ILE A 73 -12.36 15.39 8.54
N ASN A 74 -13.24 14.63 9.20
CA ASN A 74 -13.90 15.00 10.44
C ASN A 74 -13.10 14.63 11.69
N GLN A 75 -12.63 13.38 11.76
CA GLN A 75 -11.96 12.80 12.93
C GLN A 75 -10.42 12.81 12.81
N LYS A 76 -9.89 13.15 11.63
CA LYS A 76 -8.45 13.13 11.29
C LYS A 76 -7.80 11.74 11.31
N ILE A 77 -8.59 10.68 11.42
CA ILE A 77 -8.10 9.30 11.45
C ILE A 77 -9.22 8.31 11.10
N TRP A 78 -8.85 7.19 10.47
CA TRP A 78 -9.70 6.02 10.30
C TRP A 78 -9.28 4.93 11.31
N GLU A 79 -10.25 4.25 11.93
CA GLU A 79 -10.01 3.13 12.86
C GLU A 79 -9.01 3.42 14.00
N GLU A 80 -9.14 4.58 14.64
CA GLU A 80 -8.21 5.07 15.67
C GLU A 80 -7.79 4.01 16.71
N ASN A 81 -8.75 3.26 17.23
CA ASN A 81 -8.50 2.25 18.25
C ASN A 81 -7.57 1.12 17.76
N LEU A 82 -7.71 0.69 16.51
CA LEU A 82 -6.90 -0.38 15.92
C LEU A 82 -5.51 0.14 15.53
N VAL A 83 -5.45 1.31 14.91
CA VAL A 83 -4.18 1.99 14.59
C VAL A 83 -3.36 2.22 15.87
N THR A 84 -4.00 2.69 16.95
CA THR A 84 -3.34 2.91 18.24
C THR A 84 -2.79 1.61 18.83
N LYS A 85 -3.53 0.51 18.75
CA LYS A 85 -3.04 -0.81 19.21
C LYS A 85 -1.84 -1.28 18.37
N LEU A 86 -1.92 -1.13 17.04
CA LEU A 86 -0.84 -1.47 16.13
C LEU A 86 0.44 -0.68 16.44
N LEU A 87 0.33 0.64 16.62
CA LEU A 87 1.45 1.49 17.00
C LEU A 87 2.05 1.09 18.35
N LYS A 88 1.23 0.76 19.35
CA LYS A 88 1.73 0.26 20.65
C LYS A 88 2.55 -1.02 20.48
N ILE A 89 2.15 -1.94 19.61
CA ILE A 89 2.90 -3.17 19.35
C ILE A 89 4.22 -2.83 18.65
N LEU A 90 4.18 -2.01 17.59
CA LEU A 90 5.38 -1.61 16.84
C LEU A 90 6.38 -0.81 17.68
N LEU A 91 5.92 0.01 18.62
CA LEU A 91 6.80 0.74 19.55
C LEU A 91 7.39 -0.20 20.62
N LYS A 92 6.62 -1.20 21.07
CA LYS A 92 7.07 -2.20 22.04
C LYS A 92 8.09 -3.18 21.45
N TYR A 93 7.93 -3.57 20.18
CA TYR A 93 8.79 -4.53 19.48
C TYR A 93 9.48 -3.86 18.30
N PRO A 94 10.62 -3.16 18.53
CA PRO A 94 11.28 -2.38 17.50
C PRO A 94 11.92 -3.18 16.37
N GLU A 95 11.91 -4.51 16.44
CA GLU A 95 12.35 -5.42 15.39
C GLU A 95 11.21 -5.88 14.47
N TYR A 96 9.94 -5.68 14.86
CA TYR A 96 8.79 -6.12 14.07
C TYR A 96 8.57 -5.19 12.90
N ALA A 97 8.56 -5.70 11.67
CA ALA A 97 8.09 -4.95 10.51
C ALA A 97 6.55 -4.85 10.50
N MET A 98 6.04 -3.88 9.75
CA MET A 98 4.61 -3.79 9.41
C MET A 98 4.36 -4.42 8.04
N ILE A 99 3.34 -5.27 7.94
CA ILE A 99 2.80 -5.75 6.66
C ILE A 99 1.34 -5.29 6.55
N ASP A 100 1.03 -4.44 5.58
CA ASP A 100 -0.30 -3.86 5.35
C ASP A 100 -0.89 -4.38 4.04
N ILE A 101 -1.79 -5.36 4.11
CA ILE A 101 -2.45 -5.96 2.95
C ILE A 101 -3.83 -5.32 2.77
N GLY A 102 -4.05 -4.71 1.60
CA GLY A 102 -5.20 -3.84 1.36
C GLY A 102 -5.01 -2.49 2.05
N ALA A 103 -3.93 -1.79 1.69
CA ALA A 103 -3.53 -0.56 2.38
C ALA A 103 -4.55 0.59 2.20
N ASN A 104 -5.40 0.53 1.18
CA ASN A 104 -6.35 1.57 0.79
C ASN A 104 -5.60 2.91 0.63
N ILE A 105 -6.10 4.04 1.15
CA ILE A 105 -5.38 5.32 1.14
C ILE A 105 -4.19 5.39 2.13
N GLY A 106 -3.83 4.27 2.76
CA GLY A 106 -2.59 4.11 3.53
C GLY A 106 -2.66 4.53 4.99
N THR A 107 -3.80 4.46 5.68
CA THR A 107 -3.88 4.88 7.09
C THR A 107 -2.89 4.11 7.97
N TYR A 108 -2.93 2.78 7.96
CA TYR A 108 -2.01 1.96 8.77
C TYR A 108 -0.56 2.09 8.29
N THR A 109 -0.35 2.00 6.97
CA THR A 109 0.95 2.24 6.31
C THR A 109 1.60 3.54 6.81
N MET A 110 0.92 4.67 6.71
CA MET A 110 1.49 5.98 7.01
C MET A 110 1.76 6.18 8.51
N TYR A 111 0.90 5.66 9.39
CA TYR A 111 1.19 5.70 10.83
C TYR A 111 2.41 4.84 11.20
N SER A 112 2.55 3.65 10.61
CA SER A 112 3.76 2.83 10.78
C SER A 112 5.01 3.57 10.32
N LEU A 113 4.95 4.23 9.16
CA LEU A 113 6.07 5.02 8.63
C LEU A 113 6.41 6.24 9.49
N SER A 114 5.44 6.85 10.16
CA SER A 114 5.66 8.02 11.04
C SER A 114 6.57 7.72 12.24
N ILE A 115 6.66 6.45 12.65
CA ILE A 115 7.59 5.97 13.67
C ILE A 115 8.82 5.28 13.06
N HIS A 116 9.13 5.58 11.79
CA HIS A 116 10.27 5.06 11.03
C HIS A 116 10.32 3.53 10.93
N ARG A 117 9.14 2.90 10.84
CA ARG A 117 9.07 1.45 10.77
C ARG A 117 9.17 0.92 9.35
N THR A 118 10.01 -0.11 9.15
CA THR A 118 10.02 -0.91 7.92
C THR A 118 8.63 -1.46 7.65
N THR A 119 8.04 -1.03 6.54
CA THR A 119 6.65 -1.30 6.17
C THR A 119 6.60 -1.85 4.75
N ILE A 120 5.89 -2.97 4.58
CA ILE A 120 5.60 -3.56 3.28
C ILE A 120 4.09 -3.49 3.09
N SER A 121 3.66 -2.77 2.06
CA SER A 121 2.23 -2.51 1.82
C SER A 121 1.81 -3.04 0.47
N VAL A 122 0.63 -3.65 0.40
CA VAL A 122 0.03 -4.15 -0.83
C VAL A 122 -1.28 -3.41 -1.06
N GLU A 123 -1.40 -2.78 -2.22
CA GLU A 123 -2.60 -2.08 -2.68
C GLU A 123 -2.68 -2.24 -4.19
N CYS A 124 -3.88 -2.44 -4.73
CA CYS A 124 -4.07 -2.76 -6.14
C CYS A 124 -4.83 -1.69 -6.92
N TYR A 125 -5.60 -0.84 -6.22
CA TYR A 125 -6.32 0.25 -6.85
C TYR A 125 -5.40 1.46 -7.06
N GLN A 126 -5.09 1.75 -8.32
CA GLN A 126 -4.13 2.79 -8.69
C GLN A 126 -4.39 4.16 -8.03
N PRO A 127 -5.63 4.68 -7.93
CA PRO A 127 -5.90 5.92 -7.22
C PRO A 127 -5.55 5.89 -5.71
N ASN A 128 -5.59 4.74 -5.05
CA ASN A 128 -5.13 4.58 -3.67
C ASN A 128 -3.59 4.61 -3.61
N ILE A 129 -2.94 3.88 -4.53
CA ILE A 129 -1.48 3.85 -4.66
C ILE A 129 -0.92 5.28 -4.79
N GLU A 130 -1.46 6.10 -5.69
CA GLU A 130 -0.97 7.46 -5.91
C GLU A 130 -1.11 8.35 -4.66
N ARG A 131 -2.14 8.14 -3.85
CA ARG A 131 -2.33 8.85 -2.58
C ARG A 131 -1.30 8.43 -1.53
N ILE A 132 -1.01 7.13 -1.44
CA ILE A 132 0.06 6.62 -0.58
C ILE A 132 1.39 7.23 -1.02
N VAL A 133 1.73 7.16 -2.30
CA VAL A 133 2.98 7.72 -2.84
C VAL A 133 3.08 9.21 -2.51
N ARG A 134 2.00 9.98 -2.71
CA ARG A 134 2.00 11.41 -2.36
C ARG A 134 2.26 11.64 -0.88
N ALA A 135 1.59 10.92 0.00
CA ALA A 135 1.76 11.06 1.44
C ALA A 135 3.18 10.71 1.88
N VAL A 136 3.76 9.65 1.32
CA VAL A 136 5.14 9.21 1.56
C VAL A 136 6.15 10.29 1.16
N GLN A 137 5.93 10.92 0.01
CA GLN A 137 6.78 12.02 -0.47
C GLN A 137 6.69 13.24 0.43
N LEU A 138 5.49 13.60 0.88
CA LEU A 138 5.28 14.74 1.80
C LEU A 138 5.94 14.53 3.17
N GLU A 139 5.96 13.31 3.68
CA GLU A 139 6.59 12.97 4.97
C GLU A 139 8.08 12.58 4.85
N ASN A 140 8.61 12.45 3.63
CA ASN A 140 10.00 12.03 3.38
C ASN A 140 10.37 10.67 4.01
N VAL A 141 9.43 9.71 3.96
CA VAL A 141 9.54 8.39 4.62
C VAL A 141 9.74 7.23 3.63
N SER A 142 10.04 7.52 2.36
CA SER A 142 10.14 6.51 1.29
C SER A 142 11.11 5.37 1.59
N ARG A 143 12.20 5.64 2.30
CA ARG A 143 13.22 4.62 2.68
C ARG A 143 12.66 3.47 3.53
N TYR A 144 11.56 3.71 4.23
CA TYR A 144 10.94 2.74 5.13
C TYR A 144 9.83 1.94 4.46
N LEU A 145 9.39 2.31 3.25
CA LEU A 145 8.28 1.67 2.55
C LEU A 145 8.77 0.80 1.38
N THR A 146 8.13 -0.37 1.23
CA THR A 146 8.04 -1.08 -0.05
C THR A 146 6.56 -1.23 -0.40
N LEU A 147 6.11 -0.57 -1.46
CA LEU A 147 4.73 -0.59 -1.91
C LEU A 147 4.60 -1.50 -3.13
N ILE A 148 3.69 -2.47 -3.06
CA ILE A 148 3.39 -3.43 -4.11
C ILE A 148 2.03 -3.10 -4.72
N GLY A 149 2.02 -2.87 -6.02
CA GLY A 149 0.87 -2.49 -6.84
C GLY A 149 0.16 -3.68 -7.47
N ASN A 150 -0.18 -4.70 -6.67
CA ASN A 150 -0.82 -5.93 -7.12
C ASN A 150 -1.97 -6.32 -6.18
N ALA A 151 -2.91 -7.13 -6.69
CA ALA A 151 -3.90 -7.80 -5.84
C ALA A 151 -3.35 -9.15 -5.33
N ILE A 152 -3.70 -9.52 -4.09
CA ILE A 152 -3.42 -10.86 -3.55
C ILE A 152 -4.51 -11.82 -4.03
N TYR A 153 -4.10 -12.94 -4.62
CA TYR A 153 -5.00 -13.99 -5.09
C TYR A 153 -4.33 -15.36 -5.02
N THR A 154 -5.09 -16.44 -5.17
CA THR A 154 -4.58 -17.81 -5.16
C THR A 154 -3.73 -18.14 -6.39
N GLU A 155 -4.03 -17.50 -7.52
CA GLU A 155 -3.25 -17.60 -8.75
C GLU A 155 -2.50 -16.30 -9.01
N ALA A 156 -1.20 -16.43 -9.28
CA ALA A 156 -0.37 -15.33 -9.75
C ALA A 156 -0.60 -15.05 -11.24
N ASP A 157 -0.28 -13.83 -11.66
CA ASP A 157 -0.25 -13.41 -13.06
C ASP A 157 -1.61 -13.52 -13.79
N LYS A 158 -2.69 -13.33 -13.05
CA LYS A 158 -4.03 -13.12 -13.61
C LYS A 158 -4.34 -11.63 -13.63
N TYR A 159 -5.20 -11.26 -14.57
CA TYR A 159 -5.85 -9.96 -14.56
C TYR A 159 -7.27 -10.16 -14.07
N LEU A 160 -7.61 -9.50 -12.96
CA LEU A 160 -8.95 -9.50 -12.38
C LEU A 160 -9.51 -8.07 -12.35
N GLN A 161 -10.81 -7.97 -12.15
CA GLN A 161 -11.50 -6.70 -11.99
C GLN A 161 -11.84 -6.45 -10.53
N LEU A 162 -11.71 -5.19 -10.13
CA LEU A 162 -12.21 -4.70 -8.86
C LEU A 162 -13.69 -4.31 -8.99
N GLU A 163 -14.47 -4.55 -7.95
CA GLU A 163 -15.82 -4.01 -7.83
C GLU A 163 -15.76 -2.47 -7.74
N GLU A 164 -16.63 -1.78 -8.49
CA GLU A 164 -16.79 -0.33 -8.38
C GLU A 164 -17.97 -0.01 -7.46
N ASP A 165 -17.68 0.45 -6.24
CA ASP A 165 -18.65 1.16 -5.41
C ASP A 165 -18.43 2.68 -5.56
N LYS A 166 -19.47 3.38 -6.04
CA LYS A 166 -19.43 4.83 -6.31
C LYS A 166 -19.40 5.70 -5.05
N SER A 167 -19.71 5.12 -3.89
CA SER A 167 -19.81 5.79 -2.59
C SER A 167 -18.80 5.29 -1.56
N ASN A 168 -18.23 4.11 -1.79
CA ASN A 168 -17.27 3.46 -0.90
C ASN A 168 -16.05 2.94 -1.67
N ILE A 169 -15.12 3.84 -1.99
CA ILE A 169 -13.86 3.45 -2.66
C ILE A 169 -13.05 2.43 -1.84
N GLY A 170 -13.24 2.37 -0.51
CA GLY A 170 -12.59 1.37 0.33
C GLY A 170 -13.20 -0.03 0.28
N GLY A 171 -14.41 -0.18 -0.25
CA GLY A 171 -15.18 -1.43 -0.27
C GLY A 171 -14.94 -2.30 -1.51
N GLN A 172 -13.83 -2.11 -2.22
CA GLN A 172 -13.59 -2.78 -3.50
C GLN A 172 -13.09 -4.21 -3.30
N GLY A 173 -13.92 -5.19 -3.66
CA GLY A 173 -13.56 -6.61 -3.71
C GLY A 173 -13.10 -7.06 -5.10
N LEU A 174 -12.50 -8.25 -5.18
CA LEU A 174 -12.16 -8.89 -6.47
C LEU A 174 -13.38 -9.61 -7.07
N ILE A 175 -13.66 -9.35 -8.35
CA ILE A 175 -14.67 -10.07 -9.12
C ILE A 175 -14.10 -11.40 -9.62
N MET A 176 -14.53 -12.51 -9.02
CA MET A 176 -14.01 -13.86 -9.31
C MET A 176 -14.77 -14.64 -10.39
N ASN A 177 -16.02 -14.25 -10.67
CA ASN A 177 -16.94 -15.04 -11.51
C ASN A 177 -16.81 -14.81 -13.01
N GLU A 178 -15.86 -13.98 -13.44
CA GLU A 178 -15.66 -13.69 -14.86
C GLU A 178 -14.34 -14.30 -15.33
N THR A 179 -14.38 -15.58 -15.73
CA THR A 179 -13.53 -16.10 -16.81
C THR A 179 -13.80 -15.28 -18.06
N THR A 180 -13.21 -14.11 -18.13
CA THR A 180 -13.35 -13.27 -19.30
C THR A 180 -12.05 -13.28 -20.04
N ASN A 181 -12.09 -13.90 -21.22
CA ASN A 181 -11.35 -13.46 -22.40
C ASN A 181 -11.71 -11.99 -22.77
N ARG A 182 -11.88 -11.09 -21.79
CA ARG A 182 -12.06 -9.67 -22.00
C ARG A 182 -10.65 -9.10 -22.05
N THR A 183 -10.29 -8.60 -23.22
CA THR A 183 -9.21 -7.64 -23.37
C THR A 183 -9.65 -6.37 -22.64
N PHE A 184 -9.33 -6.26 -21.36
CA PHE A 184 -9.52 -5.01 -20.64
C PHE A 184 -8.54 -3.99 -21.20
N PRO A 185 -8.99 -2.76 -21.52
CA PRO A 185 -8.07 -1.72 -21.93
C PRO A 185 -7.05 -1.51 -20.82
N VAL A 186 -5.77 -1.48 -21.17
CA VAL A 186 -4.63 -1.32 -20.24
C VAL A 186 -4.76 -0.07 -19.33
N SER A 187 -5.61 0.88 -19.72
CA SER A 187 -5.91 2.10 -18.96
C SER A 187 -7.04 1.97 -17.94
N ASP A 188 -7.65 0.80 -17.75
CA ASP A 188 -8.70 0.61 -16.76
C ASP A 188 -8.11 0.49 -15.35
N LYS A 189 -8.34 1.51 -14.52
CA LYS A 189 -7.88 1.59 -13.12
C LYS A 189 -8.45 0.50 -12.20
N PHE A 190 -9.47 -0.24 -12.65
CA PHE A 190 -10.06 -1.37 -11.91
C PHE A 190 -9.51 -2.73 -12.36
N THR A 191 -8.78 -2.79 -13.47
CA THR A 191 -8.05 -3.99 -13.87
C THR A 191 -6.77 -4.12 -13.07
N VAL A 192 -6.63 -5.20 -12.31
CA VAL A 192 -5.49 -5.43 -11.43
C VAL A 192 -4.80 -6.74 -11.75
N ARG A 193 -3.46 -6.74 -11.67
CA ARG A 193 -2.65 -7.94 -11.85
C ARG A 193 -2.42 -8.62 -10.50
N THR A 194 -2.59 -9.93 -10.45
CA THR A 194 -2.51 -10.70 -9.21
C THR A 194 -1.10 -11.23 -8.90
N ILE A 195 -0.82 -11.37 -7.61
CA ILE A 195 0.31 -12.09 -7.04
C ILE A 195 -0.20 -13.07 -5.97
N ARG A 196 0.58 -14.08 -5.62
CA ARG A 196 0.37 -14.88 -4.41
C ARG A 196 1.09 -14.26 -3.23
N PHE A 197 0.68 -14.57 -2.00
CA PHE A 197 1.37 -14.05 -0.81
C PHE A 197 2.84 -14.50 -0.77
N ASP A 198 3.14 -15.74 -1.17
CA ASP A 198 4.50 -16.28 -1.30
C ASP A 198 5.40 -15.51 -2.26
N ASP A 199 4.84 -14.77 -3.23
CA ASP A 199 5.62 -13.97 -4.15
C ASP A 199 6.28 -12.76 -3.46
N LEU A 200 5.87 -12.45 -2.22
CA LEU A 200 6.48 -11.41 -1.37
C LEU A 200 7.73 -11.90 -0.63
N LEU A 201 7.99 -13.21 -0.57
CA LEU A 201 9.11 -13.78 0.18
C LEU A 201 10.47 -13.18 -0.17
N PRO A 202 10.84 -12.96 -1.46
CA PRO A 202 12.10 -12.30 -1.80
C PRO A 202 12.21 -10.88 -1.23
N ILE A 203 11.07 -10.16 -1.14
CA ILE A 203 11.02 -8.81 -0.55
C ILE A 203 11.23 -8.88 0.97
N PHE A 204 10.62 -9.85 1.65
CA PHE A 204 10.84 -10.06 3.09
C PHE A 204 12.32 -10.33 3.40
N ILE A 205 12.97 -11.15 2.58
CA ILE A 205 14.40 -11.46 2.70
C ILE A 205 15.25 -10.20 2.48
N ASP A 206 15.01 -9.44 1.40
CA ASP A 206 15.77 -8.23 1.09
C ASP A 206 15.63 -7.16 2.18
N ARG A 207 14.41 -6.96 2.67
CA ARG A 207 14.08 -6.02 3.75
C ARG A 207 14.45 -6.54 5.14
N GLN A 208 15.06 -7.72 5.23
CA GLN A 208 15.50 -8.37 6.47
C GLN A 208 14.37 -8.52 7.50
N VAL A 209 13.15 -8.80 7.04
CA VAL A 209 11.98 -9.01 7.89
C VAL A 209 12.13 -10.37 8.58
N ARG A 210 12.29 -10.35 9.91
CA ARG A 210 12.39 -11.56 10.76
C ARG A 210 11.12 -11.81 11.56
N SER A 211 10.48 -10.73 11.98
CA SER A 211 9.21 -10.71 12.71
C SER A 211 8.35 -9.62 12.13
N ALA A 212 7.04 -9.82 12.11
CA ALA A 212 6.11 -8.83 11.59
C ALA A 212 4.79 -8.83 12.37
N ILE A 213 4.14 -7.67 12.37
CA ILE A 213 2.70 -7.57 12.57
C ILE A 213 2.04 -7.33 11.22
N MET A 214 0.92 -8.00 10.99
CA MET A 214 0.19 -7.92 9.73
C MET A 214 -1.22 -7.42 9.98
N LYS A 215 -1.65 -6.43 9.17
CA LYS A 215 -3.06 -6.08 8.98
C LYS A 215 -3.48 -6.59 7.61
N VAL A 216 -4.66 -7.21 7.55
CA VAL A 216 -5.24 -7.75 6.33
C VAL A 216 -6.69 -7.30 6.28
N ASP A 217 -7.04 -6.56 5.23
CA ASP A 217 -8.42 -6.16 4.93
C ASP A 217 -8.50 -5.96 3.42
N ILE A 218 -8.97 -7.00 2.72
CA ILE A 218 -9.08 -7.05 1.27
C ILE A 218 -10.51 -7.42 0.87
N GLN A 219 -11.47 -6.94 1.66
CA GLN A 219 -12.90 -6.96 1.37
C GLN A 219 -13.43 -8.35 0.98
N SER A 220 -13.31 -9.31 1.91
CA SER A 220 -13.77 -10.71 1.78
C SER A 220 -12.86 -11.64 0.97
N SER A 221 -11.72 -11.14 0.49
CA SER A 221 -10.71 -11.93 -0.22
C SER A 221 -9.63 -12.50 0.71
N GLU A 222 -9.77 -12.37 2.04
CA GLU A 222 -8.75 -12.75 3.03
C GLU A 222 -8.42 -14.24 2.98
N SER A 223 -9.40 -15.07 2.59
CA SER A 223 -9.20 -16.51 2.42
C SER A 223 -8.11 -16.87 1.40
N PHE A 224 -7.85 -16.00 0.41
CA PHE A 224 -6.81 -16.23 -0.59
C PHE A 224 -5.40 -16.06 -0.03
N LEU A 225 -5.22 -15.26 1.03
CA LEU A 225 -3.92 -15.09 1.67
C LEU A 225 -3.41 -16.41 2.27
N CYS A 226 -4.31 -17.21 2.85
CA CYS A 226 -3.96 -18.48 3.51
C CYS A 226 -3.91 -19.67 2.56
N ALA A 227 -4.47 -19.53 1.35
CA ALA A 227 -4.54 -20.58 0.34
C ALA A 227 -3.45 -20.45 -0.74
N SER A 228 -2.70 -19.34 -0.75
CA SER A 228 -1.71 -18.98 -1.77
C SER A 228 -0.29 -19.37 -1.43
#